data_AF-A0A7Y4ZFE8-F1
#
_entry.id   AF-A0A7Y4ZFE8-F1
#
_cell.length_a   1.000
_cell.length_b   1.000
_cell.length_c   1.000
_cell.angle_alpha   90.00
_cell.angle_beta   90.00
_cell.angle_gamma   90.00
#
_symmetry.space_group_name_H-M   'P 1'
#
loop_
_entity.id
_entity.type
_entity.pdbx_description
1 polymer ?
#
loop_
_entity_poly.entity_id
_entity_poly.type
_entity_poly.pdbx_seq_one_letter_code
_entity_poly.pdbx_strand_id
1 'polypeptide(L)'
;VRGLGALYEASHRAEASPFEAIGDFSLNVTNRIAAREVLGRGVSVFTPSFDLDGAQLLALLDDAELATRAEVVVHHPMPLFHMEHCVFAALLSTGKDHRTCGRPCDRHQLSLRDRAGMDHPVEADVGCRNTVFHARAQSAASLVPALVARGVARFRLEVVRETPDDVRRLVGVYRDLVAGKRTPIAVFPELRTEAGYGVVKGSLRVLA
;
A
#
# COMPACT_ATOMS: atom_id res chain seq x y z
N VAL A 1 -7.44 -0.08 -11.34
CA VAL A 1 -8.42 1.02 -11.22
C VAL A 1 -8.15 1.77 -9.92
N ARG A 2 -7.76 3.06 -9.99
CA ARG A 2 -7.30 3.85 -8.83
C ARG A 2 -8.20 5.04 -8.46
N GLY A 3 -9.31 5.23 -9.16
CA GLY A 3 -10.22 6.36 -8.89
C GLY A 3 -11.59 6.12 -9.48
N LEU A 4 -12.58 6.86 -8.99
CA LEU A 4 -13.99 6.66 -9.34
C LEU A 4 -14.28 6.90 -10.83
N GLY A 5 -13.60 7.85 -11.47
CA GLY A 5 -13.72 8.04 -12.92
C GLY A 5 -13.24 6.83 -13.73
N ALA A 6 -12.10 6.25 -13.35
CA ALA A 6 -11.60 5.04 -13.99
C ALA A 6 -12.47 3.81 -13.67
N LEU A 7 -13.11 3.77 -12.50
CA LEU A 7 -14.06 2.73 -12.13
C LEU A 7 -15.35 2.83 -12.94
N TYR A 8 -15.83 4.05 -13.18
CA TYR A 8 -16.94 4.31 -14.08
C TYR A 8 -16.63 3.87 -15.51
N GLU A 9 -15.44 4.20 -16.04
CA GLU A 9 -15.03 3.72 -17.36
C GLU A 9 -14.94 2.18 -17.42
N ALA A 10 -14.42 1.55 -16.35
CA ALA A 10 -14.34 0.09 -16.27
C ALA A 10 -15.73 -0.57 -16.35
N SER A 11 -16.75 0.02 -15.71
CA SER A 11 -18.11 -0.54 -15.73
C SER A 11 -18.77 -0.49 -17.12
N HIS A 12 -18.30 0.38 -18.01
CA HIS A 12 -18.81 0.51 -19.40
C HIS A 12 -17.93 -0.24 -20.42
N ARG A 13 -16.80 -0.81 -19.98
CA ARG A 13 -15.81 -1.49 -20.85
C ARG A 13 -15.53 -2.93 -20.44
N ALA A 14 -16.23 -3.46 -19.42
CA ALA A 14 -15.97 -4.78 -18.85
C ALA A 14 -16.00 -5.92 -19.90
N GLU A 15 -16.82 -5.79 -20.95
CA GLU A 15 -16.90 -6.77 -22.04
C GLU A 15 -15.83 -6.59 -23.14
N ALA A 16 -15.10 -5.45 -23.16
CA ALA A 16 -14.20 -5.08 -24.24
C ALA A 16 -12.70 -5.19 -23.90
N SER A 17 -12.33 -5.27 -22.62
CA SER A 17 -10.93 -5.34 -22.20
C SER A 17 -10.50 -6.80 -21.97
N PRO A 18 -9.40 -7.28 -22.58
CA PRO A 18 -8.86 -8.61 -22.30
C PRO A 18 -8.13 -8.71 -20.95
N PHE A 19 -8.02 -7.60 -20.21
CA PHE A 19 -7.26 -7.52 -18.96
C PHE A 19 -8.17 -7.56 -17.72
N GLU A 20 -7.74 -8.29 -16.69
CA GLU A 20 -8.37 -8.27 -15.36
C GLU A 20 -8.26 -6.86 -14.75
N ALA A 21 -9.40 -6.31 -14.33
CA ALA A 21 -9.43 -5.02 -13.64
C ALA A 21 -9.34 -5.24 -12.11
N ILE A 22 -8.32 -4.67 -11.48
CA ILE A 22 -8.12 -4.69 -10.02
C ILE A 22 -8.43 -3.29 -9.46
N GLY A 23 -9.32 -3.19 -8.48
CA GLY A 23 -9.60 -1.96 -7.74
C GLY A 23 -8.60 -1.74 -6.62
N ASP A 24 -7.86 -0.62 -6.66
CA ASP A 24 -6.78 -0.33 -5.72
C ASP A 24 -7.27 0.30 -4.40
N PHE A 25 -6.41 0.38 -3.39
CA PHE A 25 -6.74 0.88 -2.05
C PHE A 25 -7.32 2.31 -2.05
N SER A 26 -6.98 3.11 -3.08
CA SER A 26 -7.45 4.48 -3.28
C SER A 26 -8.95 4.59 -3.64
N LEU A 27 -9.66 3.47 -3.80
CA LEU A 27 -11.11 3.44 -3.91
C LEU A 27 -11.82 3.48 -2.54
N ASN A 28 -11.06 3.56 -1.44
CA ASN A 28 -11.56 3.74 -0.07
C ASN A 28 -12.57 2.66 0.37
N VAL A 29 -12.31 1.40 0.00
CA VAL A 29 -13.16 0.27 0.40
C VAL A 29 -12.93 -0.03 1.88
N THR A 30 -13.83 0.45 2.73
CA THR A 30 -13.79 0.31 4.20
C THR A 30 -14.88 -0.58 4.77
N ASN A 31 -15.82 -1.04 3.95
CA ASN A 31 -16.94 -1.86 4.41
C ASN A 31 -17.48 -2.75 3.27
N ARG A 32 -18.36 -3.69 3.63
CA ARG A 32 -18.90 -4.69 2.69
C ARG A 32 -19.75 -4.07 1.58
N ILE A 33 -20.44 -2.96 1.86
CA ILE A 33 -21.27 -2.26 0.86
C ILE A 33 -20.37 -1.66 -0.22
N ALA A 34 -19.32 -0.94 0.20
CA ALA A 34 -18.32 -0.37 -0.72
C ALA A 34 -17.61 -1.47 -1.52
N ALA A 35 -17.24 -2.59 -0.89
CA ALA A 35 -16.61 -3.71 -1.57
C ALA A 35 -17.50 -4.28 -2.68
N ARG A 36 -18.78 -4.54 -2.38
CA ARG A 36 -19.77 -5.03 -3.36
C ARG A 36 -20.01 -4.03 -4.48
N GLU A 37 -20.09 -2.74 -4.15
CA GLU A 37 -20.28 -1.68 -5.15
C GLU A 37 -19.10 -1.60 -6.12
N VAL A 38 -17.87 -1.65 -5.59
CA VAL A 38 -16.66 -1.63 -6.42
C VAL A 38 -16.60 -2.87 -7.31
N LEU A 39 -16.80 -4.06 -6.76
CA LEU A 39 -16.82 -5.31 -7.53
C LEU A 39 -17.93 -5.32 -8.60
N GLY A 40 -19.12 -4.82 -8.27
CA GLY A 40 -20.25 -4.70 -9.19
C GLY A 40 -20.00 -3.77 -10.38
N ARG A 41 -18.96 -2.92 -10.32
CA ARG A 41 -18.54 -2.03 -11.40
C ARG A 41 -17.48 -2.63 -12.33
N GLY A 42 -17.27 -3.95 -12.26
CA GLY A 42 -16.46 -4.69 -13.24
C GLY A 42 -14.99 -4.87 -12.85
N VAL A 43 -14.60 -4.60 -11.61
CA VAL A 43 -13.30 -5.08 -11.09
C VAL A 43 -13.45 -6.47 -10.50
N SER A 44 -12.47 -7.34 -10.76
CA SER A 44 -12.47 -8.74 -10.29
C SER A 44 -11.97 -8.87 -8.84
N VAL A 45 -11.17 -7.90 -8.41
CA VAL A 45 -10.50 -7.84 -7.12
C VAL A 45 -10.59 -6.43 -6.58
N PHE A 46 -10.70 -6.29 -5.26
CA PHE A 46 -10.57 -5.01 -4.58
C PHE A 46 -9.45 -5.06 -3.54
N THR A 47 -8.80 -3.93 -3.30
CA THR A 47 -7.83 -3.74 -2.23
C THR A 47 -8.50 -2.97 -1.09
N PRO A 48 -8.60 -3.52 0.14
CA PRO A 48 -9.15 -2.79 1.28
C PRO A 48 -8.38 -1.50 1.56
N SER A 49 -9.08 -0.47 2.05
CA SER A 49 -8.47 0.82 2.39
C SER A 49 -7.51 0.71 3.58
N PHE A 50 -6.47 1.55 3.57
CA PHE A 50 -5.61 1.78 4.74
C PHE A 50 -6.31 2.54 5.87
N ASP A 51 -7.54 3.02 5.68
CA ASP A 51 -8.35 3.58 6.77
C ASP A 51 -8.89 2.52 7.74
N LEU A 52 -8.74 1.22 7.42
CA LEU A 52 -9.13 0.12 8.29
C LEU A 52 -8.00 -0.24 9.24
N ASP A 53 -8.36 -0.46 10.51
CA ASP A 53 -7.49 -1.23 11.40
C ASP A 53 -7.59 -2.73 11.11
N GLY A 54 -6.72 -3.53 11.73
CA GLY A 54 -6.69 -4.98 11.52
C GLY A 54 -7.98 -5.70 11.92
N ALA A 55 -8.71 -5.24 12.94
CA ALA A 55 -9.97 -5.86 13.35
C ALA A 55 -11.09 -5.56 12.34
N GLN A 56 -11.15 -4.32 11.85
CA GLN A 56 -12.09 -3.91 10.81
C GLN A 56 -11.82 -4.61 9.48
N LEU A 57 -10.54 -4.81 9.12
CA LEU A 57 -10.15 -5.62 7.97
C LEU A 57 -10.66 -7.05 8.11
N LEU A 58 -10.43 -7.70 9.27
CA LEU A 58 -10.91 -9.07 9.48
C LEU A 58 -12.44 -9.14 9.43
N ALA A 59 -13.14 -8.16 10.02
CA ALA A 59 -14.61 -8.10 9.98
C ALA A 59 -15.17 -7.88 8.56
N LEU A 60 -14.49 -7.07 7.73
CA LEU A 60 -14.80 -6.91 6.31
C LEU A 60 -14.69 -8.26 5.58
N LEU A 61 -13.65 -9.04 5.89
CA LEU A 61 -13.29 -10.29 5.22
C LEU A 61 -13.82 -11.56 5.91
N ASP A 62 -14.69 -11.45 6.91
CA ASP A 62 -15.47 -12.58 7.43
C ASP A 62 -16.51 -13.06 6.40
N ASP A 63 -16.80 -12.25 5.38
CA ASP A 63 -17.56 -12.64 4.19
C ASP A 63 -16.63 -13.38 3.21
N ALA A 64 -16.83 -14.70 3.06
CA ALA A 64 -15.97 -15.56 2.23
C ALA A 64 -15.94 -15.15 0.74
N GLU A 65 -17.03 -14.60 0.22
CA GLU A 65 -17.09 -14.11 -1.17
C GLU A 65 -16.25 -12.85 -1.37
N LEU A 66 -16.14 -12.01 -0.33
CA LEU A 66 -15.27 -10.85 -0.35
C LEU A 66 -13.81 -11.23 -0.08
N ALA A 67 -13.55 -12.15 0.84
CA ALA A 67 -12.19 -12.60 1.18
C ALA A 67 -11.43 -13.15 -0.04
N THR A 68 -12.07 -13.98 -0.85
CA THR A 68 -11.48 -14.57 -2.07
C THR A 68 -11.21 -13.55 -3.19
N ARG A 69 -11.86 -12.37 -3.13
CA ARG A 69 -11.71 -11.26 -4.08
C ARG A 69 -10.97 -10.06 -3.48
N ALA A 70 -10.37 -10.21 -2.30
CA ALA A 70 -9.54 -9.19 -1.69
C ALA A 70 -8.06 -9.37 -2.06
N GLU A 71 -7.39 -8.28 -2.43
CA GLU A 71 -5.94 -8.17 -2.41
C GLU A 71 -5.53 -7.37 -1.16
N VAL A 72 -4.86 -8.02 -0.20
CA VAL A 72 -4.46 -7.35 1.04
C VAL A 72 -2.99 -6.93 0.96
N VAL A 73 -2.72 -5.63 1.13
CA VAL A 73 -1.35 -5.11 1.23
C VAL A 73 -0.79 -5.44 2.63
N VAL A 74 0.20 -6.31 2.70
CA VAL A 74 0.74 -6.81 3.98
C VAL A 74 2.10 -6.24 4.34
N HIS A 75 2.72 -5.53 3.41
CA HIS A 75 3.95 -4.77 3.60
C HIS A 75 3.81 -3.42 2.89
N HIS A 76 3.98 -2.32 3.62
CA HIS A 76 3.70 -1.00 3.07
C HIS A 76 4.59 0.11 3.67
N PRO A 77 5.50 0.70 2.88
CA PRO A 77 6.12 1.98 3.19
C PRO A 77 5.05 3.09 3.15
N MET A 78 4.62 3.55 4.33
CA MET A 78 3.53 4.51 4.44
C MET A 78 3.97 5.91 3.98
N PRO A 79 3.25 6.56 3.04
CA PRO A 79 3.43 7.98 2.76
C PRO A 79 3.14 8.81 4.02
N LEU A 80 4.05 9.71 4.38
CA LEU A 80 3.87 10.69 5.44
C LEU A 80 3.30 12.00 4.91
N PHE A 81 3.87 12.49 3.80
CA PHE A 81 3.51 13.77 3.21
C PHE A 81 3.59 13.71 1.69
N HIS A 82 2.64 14.38 1.04
CA HIS A 82 2.70 14.72 -0.38
C HIS A 82 2.93 16.22 -0.55
N MET A 83 3.75 16.59 -1.53
CA MET A 83 4.14 17.98 -1.79
C MET A 83 4.02 18.28 -3.28
N GLU A 84 3.36 19.39 -3.63
CA GLU A 84 3.38 19.96 -4.99
C GLU A 84 4.68 20.71 -5.30
N HIS A 85 5.58 20.83 -4.31
CA HIS A 85 6.89 21.45 -4.48
C HIS A 85 7.96 20.37 -4.68
N CYS A 86 8.66 20.42 -5.81
CA CYS A 86 9.71 19.47 -6.15
C CYS A 86 11.04 19.81 -5.46
N VAL A 87 11.34 19.17 -4.34
CA VAL A 87 12.59 19.40 -3.56
C VAL A 87 13.84 19.05 -4.37
N PHE A 88 13.74 18.08 -5.29
CA PHE A 88 14.84 17.74 -6.19
C PHE A 88 15.16 18.90 -7.13
N ALA A 89 14.14 19.47 -7.77
CA ALA A 89 14.33 20.59 -8.68
C ALA A 89 14.85 21.83 -7.93
N ALA A 90 14.32 22.09 -6.73
CA ALA A 90 14.66 23.25 -5.92
C ALA A 90 16.09 23.21 -5.37
N LEU A 91 16.60 22.03 -4.99
CA LEU A 91 17.90 21.90 -4.32
C LEU A 91 19.03 21.44 -5.25
N LEU A 92 18.70 20.71 -6.32
CA LEU A 92 19.70 20.04 -7.18
C LEU A 92 19.67 20.54 -8.63
N SER A 93 18.94 21.62 -8.91
CA SER A 93 18.81 22.15 -10.27
C SER A 93 18.72 23.68 -10.28
N THR A 94 19.12 24.28 -11.40
CA THR A 94 18.94 25.71 -11.69
C THR A 94 17.71 25.99 -12.58
N GLY A 95 16.99 24.94 -12.99
CA GLY A 95 15.75 25.04 -13.75
C GLY A 95 14.58 25.58 -12.93
N LYS A 96 13.57 26.13 -13.61
CA LYS A 96 12.43 26.81 -12.98
C LYS A 96 11.30 25.85 -12.60
N ASP A 97 11.17 24.73 -13.30
CA ASP A 97 10.05 23.79 -13.19
C ASP A 97 10.41 22.37 -13.68
N HIS A 98 9.42 21.46 -13.68
CA HIS A 98 9.58 20.08 -14.16
C HIS A 98 10.03 19.95 -15.62
N ARG A 99 9.85 20.98 -16.44
CA ARG A 99 10.24 20.98 -17.86
C ARG A 99 11.69 21.35 -18.04
N THR A 100 12.24 22.12 -17.11
CA THR A 100 13.57 22.74 -17.22
C THR A 100 14.55 22.27 -16.15
N CYS A 101 14.11 21.49 -15.16
CA CYS A 101 14.96 21.04 -14.05
C CYS A 101 16.03 20.02 -14.45
N GLY A 102 15.94 19.41 -15.64
CA GLY A 102 16.90 18.38 -16.06
C GLY A 102 16.74 17.04 -15.34
N ARG A 103 15.62 16.84 -14.61
CA ARG A 103 15.25 15.60 -13.89
C ARG A 103 16.33 15.06 -12.94
N PRO A 104 16.80 15.85 -11.95
CA PRO A 104 17.78 15.37 -10.97
C PRO A 104 17.26 14.18 -10.16
N CYS A 105 15.94 14.04 -10.00
CA CYS A 105 15.31 12.89 -9.34
C CYS A 105 15.61 11.53 -10.01
N ASP A 106 16.00 11.49 -11.29
CA ASP A 106 16.32 10.22 -11.96
C ASP A 106 17.70 9.66 -11.54
N ARG A 107 18.57 10.48 -10.95
CA ARG A 107 19.99 10.17 -10.71
C ARG A 107 20.41 10.32 -9.26
N HIS A 108 19.62 11.05 -8.47
CA HIS A 108 19.89 11.35 -7.09
C HIS A 108 18.81 10.75 -6.20
N GLN A 109 19.22 10.26 -5.04
CA GLN A 109 18.31 9.88 -3.96
C GLN A 109 18.37 10.95 -2.87
N LEU A 110 17.21 11.39 -2.41
CA LEU A 110 17.08 12.33 -1.30
C LEU A 110 16.33 11.68 -0.14
N SER A 111 16.73 12.00 1.08
CA SER A 111 16.00 11.63 2.28
C SER A 111 15.86 12.83 3.20
N LEU A 112 14.72 12.93 3.88
CA LEU A 112 14.51 13.88 4.96
C LEU A 112 14.94 13.23 6.28
N ARG A 113 15.94 13.81 6.95
CA ARG A 113 16.34 13.34 8.28
C ARG A 113 15.49 13.98 9.35
N ASP A 114 14.86 13.17 10.20
CA ASP A 114 14.08 13.66 11.32
C ASP A 114 14.93 13.94 12.58
N ARG A 115 14.29 14.44 13.64
CA ARG A 115 14.93 14.71 14.94
C ARG A 115 15.42 13.45 15.67
N ALA A 116 14.90 12.28 15.33
CA ALA A 116 15.31 10.99 15.87
C ALA A 116 16.46 10.37 15.05
N GLY A 117 16.91 11.02 13.97
CA GLY A 117 17.98 10.56 13.10
C GLY A 117 17.51 9.55 12.05
N MET A 118 16.21 9.37 11.84
CA MET A 118 15.68 8.50 10.80
C MET A 118 15.71 9.21 9.45
N ASP A 119 16.15 8.49 8.40
CA ASP A 119 16.18 8.98 7.03
C ASP A 119 14.91 8.54 6.28
N HIS A 120 14.02 9.49 6.04
CA HIS A 120 12.74 9.28 5.35
C HIS A 120 12.91 9.44 3.84
N PRO A 121 12.68 8.40 3.02
CA PRO A 121 12.82 8.49 1.58
C PRO A 121 11.92 9.57 0.98
N VAL A 122 12.47 10.41 0.10
CA VAL A 122 11.69 11.34 -0.72
C VAL A 122 11.73 10.88 -2.16
N GLU A 123 10.57 10.57 -2.74
CA GLU A 123 10.43 10.19 -4.15
C GLU A 123 9.70 11.28 -4.93
N ALA A 124 10.05 11.42 -6.21
CA ALA A 124 9.33 12.29 -7.14
C ALA A 124 8.47 11.43 -8.07
N ASP A 125 7.19 11.79 -8.24
CA ASP A 125 6.36 11.20 -9.28
C ASP A 125 6.61 11.88 -10.65
N VAL A 126 5.93 11.38 -11.69
CA VAL A 126 6.02 11.92 -13.06
C VAL A 126 5.54 13.37 -13.19
N GLY A 127 4.73 13.85 -12.24
CA GLY A 127 4.28 15.24 -12.15
C GLY A 127 5.18 16.12 -11.31
N CYS A 128 6.36 15.63 -10.89
CA CYS A 128 7.27 16.30 -9.95
C CYS A 128 6.65 16.61 -8.59
N ARG A 129 5.62 15.87 -8.19
CA ARG A 129 5.14 15.88 -6.81
C ARG A 129 6.04 14.99 -5.99
N ASN A 130 6.39 15.46 -4.80
CA ASN A 130 7.18 14.66 -3.88
C ASN A 130 6.32 13.91 -2.88
N THR A 131 6.70 12.67 -2.62
CA THR A 131 6.15 11.88 -1.52
C THR A 131 7.29 11.58 -0.56
N VAL A 132 7.10 11.96 0.70
CA VAL A 132 7.98 11.57 1.80
C VAL A 132 7.42 10.30 2.41
N PHE A 133 8.17 9.21 2.39
CA PHE A 133 7.79 7.93 2.98
C PHE A 133 8.35 7.78 4.39
N HIS A 134 7.67 7.00 5.22
CA HIS A 134 8.21 6.62 6.52
C HIS A 134 9.51 5.82 6.35
N ALA A 135 10.48 6.01 7.25
CA ALA A 135 11.79 5.36 7.17
C ALA A 135 11.71 3.84 7.37
N ARG A 136 10.62 3.35 7.96
CA ARG A 136 10.30 1.94 8.14
C ARG A 136 8.94 1.63 7.57
N ALA A 137 8.84 0.54 6.81
CA ALA A 137 7.56 0.03 6.34
C ALA A 137 6.71 -0.51 7.49
N GLN A 138 5.40 -0.50 7.30
CA GLN A 138 4.45 -1.21 8.15
C GLN A 138 4.27 -2.65 7.65
N SER A 139 4.02 -3.56 8.58
CA SER A 139 3.77 -4.98 8.29
C SER A 139 2.53 -5.51 9.00
N ALA A 140 1.63 -6.07 8.19
CA ALA A 140 0.45 -6.80 8.65
C ALA A 140 0.70 -8.30 8.81
N ALA A 141 1.97 -8.72 8.97
CA ALA A 141 2.35 -10.13 9.09
C ALA A 141 1.55 -10.88 10.17
N SER A 142 1.17 -10.21 11.27
CA SER A 142 0.34 -10.79 12.33
C SER A 142 -1.07 -11.19 11.87
N LEU A 143 -1.60 -10.55 10.83
CA LEU A 143 -2.93 -10.83 10.30
C LEU A 143 -2.92 -11.95 9.25
N VAL A 144 -1.77 -12.24 8.63
CA VAL A 144 -1.66 -13.18 7.51
C VAL A 144 -2.29 -14.55 7.82
N PRO A 145 -2.02 -15.21 8.96
CA PRO A 145 -2.66 -16.51 9.26
C PRO A 145 -4.19 -16.42 9.30
N ALA A 146 -4.74 -15.34 9.88
CA ALA A 146 -6.18 -15.13 9.98
C ALA A 146 -6.83 -14.77 8.63
N LEU A 147 -6.09 -14.09 7.75
CA LEU A 147 -6.50 -13.78 6.39
C LEU A 147 -6.51 -15.02 5.49
N VAL A 148 -5.46 -15.85 5.57
CA VAL A 148 -5.40 -17.15 4.87
C VAL A 148 -6.55 -18.04 5.31
N ALA A 149 -6.84 -18.12 6.61
CA ALA A 149 -7.97 -18.90 7.13
C ALA A 149 -9.35 -18.43 6.63
N ARG A 150 -9.47 -17.15 6.24
CA ARG A 150 -10.69 -16.57 5.64
C ARG A 150 -10.78 -16.77 4.12
N GLY A 151 -9.74 -17.32 3.49
CA GLY A 151 -9.69 -17.54 2.05
C GLY A 151 -9.08 -16.39 1.24
N VAL A 152 -8.38 -15.45 1.88
CA VAL A 152 -7.60 -14.44 1.15
C VAL A 152 -6.45 -15.11 0.42
N ALA A 153 -6.42 -14.93 -0.90
CA ALA A 153 -5.43 -15.55 -1.79
C ALA A 153 -4.42 -14.57 -2.38
N ARG A 154 -4.70 -13.26 -2.33
CA ARG A 154 -3.86 -12.22 -2.93
C ARG A 154 -3.26 -11.34 -1.84
N PHE A 155 -1.94 -11.33 -1.77
CA PHE A 155 -1.16 -10.52 -0.83
C PHE A 155 -0.19 -9.64 -1.61
N ARG A 156 -0.21 -8.34 -1.33
CA ARG A 156 0.65 -7.35 -2.00
C ARG A 156 1.73 -6.85 -1.06
N LEU A 157 2.93 -6.70 -1.62
CA LEU A 157 4.07 -6.05 -0.99
C LEU A 157 4.37 -4.78 -1.77
N GLU A 158 4.30 -3.63 -1.09
CA GLU A 158 4.72 -2.35 -1.66
C GLU A 158 6.17 -2.09 -1.25
N VAL A 159 6.97 -1.59 -2.19
CA VAL A 159 8.38 -1.28 -1.98
C VAL A 159 8.69 0.07 -2.61
N VAL A 160 9.68 0.79 -2.08
CA VAL A 160 10.10 2.12 -2.55
C VAL A 160 11.58 2.11 -2.92
N ARG A 161 12.47 1.72 -1.99
CA ARG A 161 13.94 1.74 -2.20
C ARG A 161 14.63 0.42 -1.91
N GLU A 162 13.87 -0.62 -1.62
CA GLU A 162 14.36 -1.96 -1.35
C GLU A 162 15.20 -2.45 -2.54
N THR A 163 16.38 -3.00 -2.23
CA THR A 163 17.25 -3.61 -3.25
C THR A 163 16.63 -4.90 -3.79
N PRO A 164 17.09 -5.42 -4.94
CA PRO A 164 16.63 -6.73 -5.44
C PRO A 164 16.78 -7.86 -4.42
N ASP A 165 17.83 -7.82 -3.59
CA ASP A 165 18.06 -8.81 -2.53
C ASP A 165 17.10 -8.61 -1.35
N ASP A 166 16.80 -7.36 -0.97
CA ASP A 166 15.77 -7.06 0.02
C ASP A 166 14.39 -7.55 -0.45
N VAL A 167 14.03 -7.27 -1.70
CA VAL A 167 12.76 -7.73 -2.29
C VAL A 167 12.68 -9.25 -2.29
N ARG A 168 13.74 -9.95 -2.71
CA ARG A 168 13.79 -11.42 -2.71
C ARG A 168 13.57 -11.98 -1.30
N ARG A 169 14.23 -11.39 -0.31
CA ARG A 169 14.09 -11.76 1.10
C ARG A 169 12.67 -11.49 1.61
N LEU A 170 12.12 -10.30 1.38
CA LEU A 170 10.75 -9.93 1.76
C LEU A 170 9.73 -10.91 1.18
N VAL A 171 9.80 -11.16 -0.13
CA VAL A 171 8.92 -12.13 -0.81
C VAL A 171 9.06 -13.52 -0.20
N GLY A 172 10.28 -14.00 0.07
CA GLY A 172 10.51 -15.29 0.72
C GLY A 172 9.83 -15.39 2.09
N VAL A 173 10.03 -14.37 2.94
CA VAL A 173 9.44 -14.29 4.28
C VAL A 173 7.92 -14.35 4.23
N TYR A 174 7.27 -13.55 3.37
CA TYR A 174 5.81 -13.56 3.28
C TYR A 174 5.27 -14.85 2.65
N ARG A 175 5.98 -15.46 1.68
CA ARG A 175 5.57 -16.75 1.11
C ARG A 175 5.60 -17.86 2.17
N ASP A 176 6.64 -17.90 2.99
CA ASP A 176 6.74 -18.87 4.08
C ASP A 176 5.66 -18.64 5.16
N LEU A 177 5.33 -17.37 5.44
CA LEU A 177 4.26 -17.01 6.36
C LEU A 177 2.88 -17.43 5.83
N VAL A 178 2.59 -17.15 4.56
CA VAL A 178 1.34 -17.58 3.88
C VAL A 178 1.24 -19.11 3.83
N ALA A 179 2.36 -19.80 3.63
CA ALA A 179 2.43 -21.26 3.64
C ALA A 179 2.39 -21.88 5.06
N GLY A 180 2.32 -21.07 6.13
CA GLY A 180 2.32 -21.55 7.51
C GLY A 180 3.65 -22.15 7.99
N LYS A 181 4.74 -21.97 7.24
CA LYS A 181 6.09 -22.46 7.61
C LYS A 181 6.76 -21.62 8.68
N ARG A 182 6.28 -20.39 8.88
CA ARG A 182 6.79 -19.43 9.86
C ARG A 182 5.65 -18.77 10.62
N THR A 183 5.94 -18.34 11.85
CA THR A 183 4.99 -17.57 12.66
C THR A 183 5.22 -16.07 12.50
N PRO A 184 4.20 -15.21 12.72
CA PRO A 184 4.37 -13.76 12.67
C PRO A 184 5.49 -13.24 13.59
N ILE A 185 5.58 -13.78 14.80
CA ILE A 185 6.60 -13.38 15.80
C ILE A 185 8.01 -13.64 15.26
N ALA A 186 8.21 -14.75 14.54
CA ALA A 186 9.51 -15.11 13.99
C ALA A 186 9.95 -14.22 12.82
N VAL A 187 9.03 -13.56 12.11
CA VAL A 187 9.37 -12.77 10.91
C VAL A 187 9.61 -11.29 11.19
N PHE A 188 9.05 -10.71 12.25
CA PHE A 188 9.18 -9.28 12.54
C PHE A 188 10.64 -8.76 12.61
N PRO A 189 11.59 -9.46 13.25
CA PRO A 189 12.99 -9.01 13.28
C PRO A 189 13.61 -8.90 11.89
N GLU A 190 13.22 -9.81 10.97
CA GLU A 190 13.74 -9.83 9.61
C GLU A 190 13.08 -8.77 8.72
N LEU A 191 11.80 -8.51 8.93
CA LEU A 191 11.08 -7.50 8.14
C LEU A 191 11.60 -6.08 8.42
N ARG A 192 12.21 -5.83 9.59
CA ARG A 192 12.67 -4.48 10.02
C ARG A 192 11.55 -3.43 9.93
N THR A 193 10.32 -3.88 10.12
CA THR A 193 9.10 -3.09 9.99
C THR A 193 8.51 -2.73 11.34
N GLU A 194 7.62 -1.73 11.33
CA GLU A 194 6.68 -1.51 12.42
C GLU A 194 5.46 -2.42 12.24
N ALA A 195 4.98 -3.03 13.33
CA ALA A 195 3.82 -3.91 13.28
C ALA A 195 2.53 -3.09 13.14
N GLY A 196 1.72 -3.36 12.11
CA GLY A 196 0.46 -2.65 11.88
C GLY A 196 -0.16 -2.93 10.51
N TYR A 197 -1.45 -2.66 10.38
CA TYR A 197 -2.15 -2.56 9.10
C TYR A 197 -2.98 -1.29 9.12
N GLY A 198 -2.83 -0.45 8.10
CA GLY A 198 -3.59 0.78 7.95
C GLY A 198 -3.38 1.76 9.10
N VAL A 199 -4.45 2.48 9.44
CA VAL A 199 -4.46 3.40 10.58
C VAL A 199 -4.29 2.62 11.89
N VAL A 200 -3.41 3.14 12.74
CA VAL A 200 -3.31 2.69 14.14
C VAL A 200 -4.68 2.92 14.79
N LYS A 201 -5.12 2.04 15.70
CA LYS A 201 -6.33 2.28 16.50
C LYS A 201 -6.31 3.71 17.02
N GLY A 202 -7.21 4.54 16.48
CA GLY A 202 -7.31 5.93 16.89
C GLY A 202 -7.50 6.01 18.40
N SER A 203 -7.02 7.09 19.02
CA SER A 203 -7.20 7.32 20.46
C SER A 203 -8.67 7.47 20.87
N LEU A 204 -9.59 7.56 19.91
CA LEU A 204 -11.03 7.66 20.14
C LEU A 204 -11.57 6.36 20.74
N ARG A 205 -11.84 6.39 22.05
CA ARG A 205 -12.62 5.37 22.74
C ARG A 205 -14.06 5.85 22.85
N VAL A 206 -15.00 5.10 22.29
CA VAL A 206 -16.43 5.28 22.61
C VAL A 206 -16.60 4.77 24.03
N LEU A 207 -16.83 5.69 24.97
CA LEU A 207 -17.20 5.32 26.33
C LEU A 207 -18.64 4.82 26.30
N ALA A 208 -18.84 3.59 26.80
CA ALA A 208 -20.16 2.98 26.96
C ALA A 208 -20.91 3.60 28.14
#